data_AF-A0A4R4NYB6-F1
#
_entry.id   AF-A0A4R4NYB6-F1
#
_cell.length_a   1.000
_cell.length_b   1.000
_cell.length_c   1.000
_cell.angle_alpha   90.00
_cell.angle_beta   90.00
_cell.angle_gamma   90.00
#
_symmetry.space_group_name_H-M   'P 1'
#
loop_
_entity.id
_entity.type
_entity.pdbx_description
1 polymer ?
#
loop_
_entity_poly.entity_id
_entity_poly.type
_entity_poly.pdbx_seq_one_letter_code
_entity_poly.pdbx_strand_id
1 'polypeptide(L)'
;MDGADLGQELRARRKAAGRTIASVAADAGLSVPYIANLENGRGNPTLAALGRLAEALGARLAVSLTEVDTEEDDAAEARRLLQATRARAVIASLPATEPQVLTALTAIAGATGRAPNERDLNRLLDLLLLATDER
;
A
#
# COMPACT_ATOMS: atom_id res chain seq x y z
N MET A 1 1.08 -7.67 1.57
CA MET A 1 0.77 -8.73 2.56
C MET A 1 0.76 -8.09 3.91
N ASP A 2 -0.40 -8.00 4.53
CA ASP A 2 -0.49 -7.52 5.91
C ASP A 2 0.04 -8.60 6.86
N GLY A 3 0.44 -8.23 8.08
CA GLY A 3 0.91 -9.19 9.08
C GLY A 3 -0.10 -10.31 9.40
N ALA A 4 -1.39 -10.05 9.16
CA ALA A 4 -2.47 -11.03 9.26
C ALA A 4 -2.39 -12.12 8.17
N ASP A 5 -1.95 -11.78 6.96
CA ASP A 5 -1.80 -12.73 5.85
C ASP A 5 -0.63 -13.69 6.12
N LEU A 6 0.47 -13.17 6.68
CA LEU A 6 1.66 -13.96 7.00
C LEU A 6 1.37 -15.03 8.06
N GLY A 7 0.65 -14.68 9.12
CA GLY A 7 0.28 -15.62 10.17
C GLY A 7 -0.58 -16.78 9.66
N GLN A 8 -1.55 -16.47 8.79
CA GLN A 8 -2.42 -17.48 8.17
C GLN A 8 -1.63 -18.42 7.25
N GLU A 9 -0.71 -17.88 6.46
CA GLU A 9 0.15 -18.67 5.57
C GLU A 9 1.03 -19.67 6.35
N LEU A 10 1.66 -19.21 7.44
CA LEU A 10 2.45 -20.09 8.32
C LEU A 10 1.60 -21.21 8.91
N ARG A 11 0.38 -20.89 9.37
CA ARG A 11 -0.58 -21.87 9.90
C ARG A 11 -1.01 -22.88 8.84
N ALA A 12 -1.28 -22.42 7.63
CA ALA A 12 -1.69 -23.26 6.51
C ALA A 12 -0.59 -24.26 6.15
N ARG A 13 0.66 -23.80 6.00
CA ARG A 13 1.83 -24.65 5.72
C ARG A 13 2.06 -25.69 6.81
N ARG A 14 2.03 -25.27 8.08
CA ARG A 14 2.19 -26.20 9.20
C ARG A 14 1.13 -27.31 9.16
N LYS A 15 -0.13 -26.95 8.93
CA LYS A 15 -1.24 -27.91 8.83
C LYS A 15 -1.08 -28.84 7.63
N ALA A 16 -0.69 -28.33 6.47
CA ALA A 16 -0.42 -29.12 5.28
C ALA A 16 0.72 -30.13 5.50
N ALA A 17 1.73 -29.78 6.30
CA ALA A 17 2.79 -30.68 6.73
C ALA A 17 2.38 -31.65 7.87
N GLY A 18 1.15 -31.59 8.37
CA GLY A 18 0.67 -32.43 9.48
C GLY A 18 1.36 -32.17 10.82
N ARG A 19 2.04 -31.02 10.98
CA ARG A 19 2.87 -30.75 12.16
C ARG A 19 2.09 -30.01 13.26
N THR A 20 2.41 -30.30 14.51
CA THR A 20 1.90 -29.53 15.66
C THR A 20 2.71 -28.23 15.85
N ILE A 21 2.14 -27.24 16.54
CA ILE A 21 2.88 -26.00 16.87
C ILE A 21 4.12 -26.34 17.72
N ALA A 22 4.00 -27.28 18.66
CA ALA A 22 5.12 -27.74 19.48
C ALA A 22 6.26 -28.37 18.65
N SER A 23 5.91 -29.14 17.62
CA SER A 23 6.91 -29.74 16.72
C SER A 23 7.67 -28.67 15.93
N VAL A 24 6.97 -27.68 15.37
CA VAL A 24 7.62 -26.59 14.62
C VAL A 24 8.42 -25.68 15.55
N ALA A 25 7.93 -25.43 16.76
CA ALA A 25 8.60 -24.62 17.79
C ALA A 25 9.96 -25.21 18.16
N ALA A 26 10.03 -26.53 18.36
CA ALA A 26 11.26 -27.24 18.66
C ALA A 26 12.29 -27.06 17.53
N ASP A 27 11.90 -27.34 16.29
CA ASP A 27 12.78 -27.24 15.13
C ASP A 27 13.24 -25.81 14.85
N ALA A 28 12.35 -24.83 15.01
CA ALA A 28 12.66 -23.41 14.77
C ALA A 28 13.44 -22.77 15.94
N GLY A 29 13.61 -23.47 17.07
CA GLY A 29 14.18 -22.89 18.30
C GLY A 29 13.38 -21.70 18.81
N LEU A 30 12.06 -21.79 18.75
CA LEU A 30 11.10 -20.75 19.15
C LEU A 30 10.15 -21.29 20.22
N SER A 31 9.49 -20.40 20.97
CA SER A 31 8.51 -20.84 21.96
C SER A 31 7.15 -21.15 21.31
N VAL A 32 6.43 -22.13 21.84
CA VAL A 32 5.07 -22.46 21.41
C VAL A 32 4.11 -21.26 21.47
N PRO A 33 4.08 -20.46 22.56
CA PRO A 33 3.22 -19.28 22.61
C PRO A 33 3.57 -18.24 21.53
N TYR A 34 4.85 -18.11 21.18
CA TYR A 34 5.29 -17.17 20.14
C TYR A 34 4.76 -17.56 18.76
N ILE A 35 4.90 -18.84 18.37
CA ILE A 35 4.36 -19.32 17.09
C ILE A 35 2.83 -19.25 17.08
N ALA A 36 2.16 -19.61 18.19
CA ALA A 36 0.70 -19.52 18.28
C ALA A 36 0.21 -18.07 18.12
N ASN A 37 0.89 -17.09 18.70
CA ASN A 37 0.57 -15.68 18.50
C ASN A 37 0.78 -15.27 17.05
N LEU A 38 1.90 -15.67 16.46
CA LEU A 38 2.21 -15.35 15.07
C LEU A 38 1.17 -15.93 14.10
N GLU A 39 0.77 -17.20 14.27
CA GLU A 39 -0.28 -17.83 13.47
C GLU A 39 -1.66 -17.15 13.59
N ASN A 40 -1.88 -16.38 14.65
CA ASN A 40 -3.10 -15.61 14.88
C ASN A 40 -2.92 -14.12 14.48
N GLY A 41 -1.86 -13.78 13.73
CA GLY A 41 -1.58 -12.42 13.28
C GLY A 41 -1.17 -11.46 14.42
N ARG A 42 -0.69 -12.00 15.54
CA ARG A 42 -0.27 -11.19 16.70
C ARG A 42 1.25 -11.18 16.83
N GLY A 43 1.79 -9.97 16.98
CA GLY A 43 3.22 -9.73 17.19
C GLY A 43 3.95 -9.22 15.95
N ASN A 44 5.22 -8.88 16.14
CA ASN A 44 6.09 -8.39 15.07
C ASN A 44 7.34 -9.29 15.00
N PRO A 45 7.34 -10.34 14.17
CA PRO A 45 8.46 -11.27 14.09
C PRO A 45 9.67 -10.61 13.44
N THR A 46 10.87 -10.95 13.92
CA THR A 46 12.10 -10.55 13.23
C THR A 46 12.31 -11.38 11.96
N LEU A 47 13.07 -10.86 11.00
CA LEU A 47 13.47 -11.63 9.81
C LEU A 47 14.20 -12.93 10.17
N ALA A 48 15.00 -12.92 11.25
CA ALA A 48 15.66 -14.13 11.76
C ALA A 48 14.66 -15.16 12.29
N ALA A 49 13.59 -14.75 12.97
CA ALA A 49 12.54 -15.66 13.40
C ALA A 49 11.75 -16.24 12.22
N LEU A 50 11.47 -15.42 11.19
CA LEU A 50 10.83 -15.88 9.96
C LEU A 50 11.71 -16.86 9.18
N GLY A 51 13.02 -16.63 9.12
CA GLY A 51 13.98 -17.54 8.49
C GLY A 51 13.95 -18.92 9.15
N ARG A 52 14.06 -18.98 10.48
CA ARG A 52 13.99 -20.24 11.24
C ARG A 52 12.65 -20.97 11.08
N LEU A 53 11.54 -20.23 11.03
CA LEU A 53 10.22 -20.82 10.77
C LEU A 53 10.10 -21.38 9.35
N ALA A 54 10.62 -20.66 8.35
CA ALA A 54 10.63 -21.13 6.98
C ALA A 54 11.43 -22.43 6.86
N GLU A 55 12.64 -22.48 7.43
CA GLU A 55 13.48 -23.69 7.48
C GLU A 55 12.76 -24.87 8.16
N ALA A 56 12.17 -24.64 9.34
CA ALA A 56 11.41 -25.67 10.06
C ALA A 56 10.17 -26.17 9.28
N LEU A 57 9.64 -25.35 8.38
CA LEU A 57 8.50 -25.70 7.51
C LEU A 57 8.94 -26.19 6.12
N GLY A 58 10.24 -26.40 5.87
CA GLY A 58 10.76 -26.84 4.58
C GLY A 58 10.60 -25.81 3.47
N ALA A 59 10.59 -24.52 3.81
CA ALA A 59 10.43 -23.39 2.91
C ALA A 59 11.68 -22.49 2.91
N ARG A 60 11.78 -21.62 1.90
CA ARG A 60 12.80 -20.56 1.82
C ARG A 60 12.13 -19.21 2.06
N LEU A 61 12.67 -18.41 2.97
CA LEU A 61 12.26 -17.01 3.12
C LEU A 61 12.83 -16.18 1.96
N ALA A 62 11.96 -15.50 1.22
CA ALA A 62 12.33 -14.51 0.22
C ALA A 62 11.77 -13.16 0.63
N VAL A 63 12.62 -12.13 0.62
CA VAL A 63 12.23 -10.75 0.92
C VAL A 63 12.61 -9.89 -0.27
N SER A 64 11.63 -9.22 -0.85
CA SER A 64 11.81 -8.25 -1.93
C SER A 64 11.26 -6.90 -1.49
N LEU A 65 11.99 -5.83 -1.82
CA LEU A 65 11.46 -4.48 -1.75
C LEU A 65 10.92 -4.14 -3.13
N THR A 66 9.66 -3.74 -3.19
CA THR A 66 9.05 -3.19 -4.40
C THR A 66 8.87 -1.70 -4.20
N GLU A 67 8.69 -0.99 -5.31
CA GLU A 67 8.19 0.38 -5.25
C GLU A 67 6.83 0.36 -4.53
N VAL A 68 6.59 1.36 -3.69
CA VAL A 68 5.25 1.57 -3.14
C VAL A 68 4.36 1.88 -4.33
N ASP A 69 3.18 1.29 -4.44
CA ASP A 69 2.21 1.61 -5.49
C ASP A 69 1.78 3.08 -5.32
N THR A 70 2.58 4.00 -5.87
CA THR A 70 2.35 5.44 -5.73
C THR A 70 1.06 5.86 -6.42
N GLU A 71 0.55 5.07 -7.37
CA GLU A 71 -0.69 5.40 -8.08
C GLU A 71 -1.90 5.50 -7.13
N GLU A 72 -1.99 4.62 -6.12
CA GLU A 72 -3.12 4.62 -5.19
C GLU A 72 -2.99 5.75 -4.15
N ASP A 73 -1.77 5.98 -3.65
CA ASP A 73 -1.43 7.10 -2.76
C ASP A 73 -1.57 8.46 -3.45
N ASP A 74 -1.11 8.57 -4.70
CA ASP A 74 -1.21 9.78 -5.53
C ASP A 74 -2.67 10.09 -5.83
N ALA A 75 -3.49 9.07 -6.14
CA ALA A 75 -4.92 9.28 -6.32
C ALA A 75 -5.61 9.72 -5.03
N ALA A 76 -5.20 9.22 -3.86
CA ALA A 76 -5.72 9.65 -2.57
C ALA A 76 -5.35 11.11 -2.27
N GLU A 77 -4.08 11.50 -2.46
CA GLU A 77 -3.62 12.86 -2.23
C GLU A 77 -4.22 13.85 -3.24
N ALA A 78 -4.34 13.47 -4.52
CA ALA A 78 -5.02 14.27 -5.54
C ALA A 78 -6.49 14.54 -5.16
N ARG A 79 -7.24 13.54 -4.70
CA ARG A 79 -8.62 13.74 -4.20
C ARG A 79 -8.67 14.71 -3.03
N ARG A 80 -7.74 14.60 -2.08
CA ARG A 80 -7.65 15.52 -0.94
C ARG A 80 -7.44 16.96 -1.40
N LEU A 81 -6.55 17.18 -2.37
CA LEU A 81 -6.32 18.52 -2.95
C LEU A 81 -7.57 19.06 -3.65
N LEU A 82 -8.29 18.22 -4.40
CA LEU A 82 -9.55 18.61 -5.07
C LEU A 82 -10.68 18.94 -4.08
N GLN A 83 -10.67 18.34 -2.89
CA GLN A 83 -11.64 18.64 -1.84
C GLN A 83 -11.41 20.00 -1.16
N ALA A 84 -10.27 20.65 -1.37
CA ALA A 84 -10.00 21.99 -0.83
C ALA A 84 -11.04 23.00 -1.35
N THR A 85 -11.57 23.84 -0.44
CA THR A 85 -12.67 24.79 -0.75
C THR A 85 -12.41 25.64 -1.99
N ARG A 86 -11.16 26.12 -2.15
CA ARG A 86 -10.75 26.91 -3.32
C ARG A 86 -10.79 26.09 -4.60
N ALA A 87 -10.23 24.88 -4.59
CA ALA A 87 -10.20 24.01 -5.76
C ALA A 87 -11.62 23.69 -6.24
N ARG A 88 -12.52 23.33 -5.30
CA ARG A 88 -13.93 23.06 -5.60
C ARG A 88 -14.63 24.26 -6.23
N ALA A 89 -14.37 25.47 -5.72
CA ALA A 89 -14.97 26.69 -6.25
C ALA A 89 -14.54 26.96 -7.70
N VAL A 90 -13.26 26.74 -8.02
CA VAL A 90 -12.73 26.93 -9.38
C VAL A 90 -13.20 25.82 -10.33
N ILE A 91 -13.23 24.57 -9.89
CA ILE A 91 -13.75 23.46 -10.71
C ILE A 91 -15.22 23.68 -11.06
N ALA A 92 -16.01 24.22 -10.13
CA ALA A 92 -17.41 24.54 -10.39
C ALA A 92 -17.63 25.64 -11.46
N SER A 93 -16.62 26.49 -11.73
CA SER A 93 -16.68 27.47 -12.83
C SER A 93 -16.12 26.94 -14.15
N LEU A 94 -15.57 25.73 -14.18
CA LEU A 94 -15.00 25.11 -15.37
C LEU A 94 -16.00 24.14 -16.02
N PRO A 95 -15.90 23.89 -17.33
CA PRO A 95 -16.64 22.81 -18.00
C PRO A 95 -16.11 21.41 -17.64
N ALA A 96 -14.95 21.33 -16.96
CA ALA A 96 -14.35 20.08 -16.53
C ALA A 96 -15.04 19.51 -15.27
N THR A 97 -15.15 18.18 -15.22
CA THR A 97 -15.66 17.45 -14.06
C THR A 97 -14.53 17.08 -13.10
N GLU A 98 -14.84 16.92 -11.81
CA GLU A 98 -13.85 16.50 -10.80
C GLU A 98 -13.07 15.22 -11.19
N PRO A 99 -13.69 14.15 -11.74
CA PRO A 99 -12.95 12.97 -12.21
C PRO A 99 -11.96 13.27 -13.35
N GLN A 100 -12.29 14.20 -14.25
CA GLN A 100 -11.37 14.61 -15.33
C GLN A 100 -10.17 15.36 -14.76
N VAL A 101 -10.38 16.25 -13.80
CA VAL A 101 -9.28 16.98 -13.13
C VAL A 101 -8.42 16.02 -12.32
N LEU A 102 -9.02 15.05 -11.62
CA LEU A 102 -8.31 13.99 -10.89
C LEU A 102 -7.40 13.19 -11.83
N THR A 103 -7.94 12.72 -12.95
CA THR A 103 -7.20 11.94 -13.96
C THR A 103 -6.02 12.74 -14.53
N ALA A 104 -6.23 14.03 -14.83
CA ALA A 104 -5.16 14.89 -15.31
C ALA A 104 -4.07 15.12 -14.25
N LEU A 105 -4.46 15.32 -12.99
CA LEU A 105 -3.51 15.56 -11.89
C LEU A 105 -2.69 14.30 -11.57
N THR A 106 -3.29 13.11 -11.58
CA THR A 106 -2.55 11.85 -11.40
C THR A 106 -1.64 11.53 -12.60
N ALA A 107 -2.07 11.86 -13.83
CA ALA A 107 -1.21 11.73 -15.00
C ALA A 107 0.03 12.65 -14.92
N ILE A 108 -0.11 13.88 -14.41
CA ILE A 108 1.02 14.78 -14.16
C ILE A 108 1.96 14.21 -13.09
N ALA A 109 1.41 13.63 -12.02
CA ALA A 109 2.20 12.98 -10.97
C ALA A 109 3.06 11.84 -11.56
N GLY A 110 2.44 10.92 -12.30
CA GLY A 110 3.13 9.81 -12.96
C GLY A 110 4.18 10.29 -13.98
N ALA A 111 3.86 11.30 -14.79
CA ALA A 111 4.80 11.85 -15.78
C ALA A 111 6.01 12.57 -15.15
N THR A 112 5.89 13.05 -13.90
CA THR A 112 6.95 13.78 -13.21
C THR A 112 7.67 12.96 -12.15
N GLY A 113 7.17 11.76 -11.83
CA GLY A 113 7.68 10.93 -10.73
C GLY A 113 7.56 11.61 -9.36
N ARG A 114 6.59 12.53 -9.20
CA ARG A 114 6.37 13.29 -7.96
C ARG A 114 4.91 13.18 -7.56
N ALA A 115 4.67 13.03 -6.27
CA ALA A 115 3.31 13.06 -5.73
C ALA A 115 2.57 14.36 -6.12
N PRO A 116 1.26 14.29 -6.41
CA PRO A 116 0.47 15.46 -6.73
C PRO A 116 0.47 16.42 -5.54
N ASN A 117 0.58 17.71 -5.84
CA ASN A 117 0.63 18.76 -4.82
C ASN A 117 -0.17 20.00 -5.27
N GLU A 118 -0.34 20.95 -4.36
CA GLU A 118 -1.14 22.15 -4.59
C GLU A 118 -0.63 23.00 -5.77
N ARG A 119 0.69 23.06 -6.02
CA ARG A 119 1.22 23.82 -7.16
C ARG A 119 0.83 23.18 -8.49
N ASP A 120 0.87 21.86 -8.56
CA ASP A 120 0.49 21.11 -9.77
C ASP A 120 -1.01 21.28 -10.04
N LEU A 121 -1.86 21.24 -8.99
CA LEU A 121 -3.29 21.53 -9.11
C LEU A 121 -3.56 22.97 -9.55
N ASN A 122 -2.93 23.97 -8.93
CA ASN A 122 -3.14 25.38 -9.30
C ASN A 122 -2.78 25.64 -10.76
N ARG A 123 -1.64 25.11 -11.22
CA ARG A 123 -1.23 25.23 -12.63
C ARG A 123 -2.20 24.56 -13.59
N LEU A 124 -2.71 23.37 -13.24
CA LEU A 124 -3.71 22.68 -14.05
C LEU A 124 -4.99 23.52 -14.15
N LEU A 125 -5.48 24.07 -13.05
CA LEU A 125 -6.67 24.91 -13.03
C LEU A 125 -6.47 26.22 -13.81
N ASP A 126 -5.32 26.87 -13.65
CA ASP A 126 -4.96 28.08 -14.40
C ASP A 126 -4.95 27.82 -15.92
N LEU A 127 -4.38 26.68 -16.34
CA LEU A 127 -4.38 26.27 -17.75
C LEU A 127 -5.79 25.98 -18.28
N LEU A 128 -6.63 25.32 -17.47
CA LEU A 128 -8.02 25.04 -17.85
C LEU A 128 -8.84 26.32 -17.96
N LEU A 129 -8.69 27.25 -17.01
CA LEU A 129 -9.34 28.57 -17.06
C LEU A 129 -8.92 29.35 -18.30
N LEU A 130 -7.61 29.43 -18.56
CA LEU A 130 -7.06 30.11 -19.73
C LEU A 130 -7.61 29.51 -21.04
N ALA A 131 -7.65 28.18 -21.15
CA ALA A 131 -8.17 27.50 -22.32
C ALA A 131 -9.69 27.69 -22.52
N THR A 132 -10.42 28.05 -21.46
CA THR A 132 -11.87 28.30 -21.52
C THR A 132 -12.26 29.76 -21.72
N ASP A 133 -11.37 30.70 -21.36
CA ASP A 133 -11.59 32.15 -21.48
C ASP A 133 -11.37 32.68 -22.92
N GLU A 134 -10.76 31.92 -23.83
CA GLU A 134 -10.59 32.31 -25.25
C GLU A 134 -11.87 32.17 -26.12
N ARG A 135 -13.06 32.26 -25.51
CA ARG A 135 -14.36 32.16 -26.20
C ARG A 135 -15.13 33.47 -26.27
#